data_AF-A0A7Z7YTV9-F1
#
_entry.id   AF-A0A7Z7YTV9-F1
#
_cell.length_a   1.000
_cell.length_b   1.000
_cell.length_c   1.000
_cell.angle_alpha   90.00
_cell.angle_beta   90.00
_cell.angle_gamma   90.00
#
_symmetry.space_group_name_H-M   'P 1'
#
loop_
_entity.id
_entity.type
_entity.pdbx_description
1 polymer ?
#
loop_
_entity_poly.entity_id
_entity_poly.type
_entity_poly.pdbx_seq_one_letter_code
_entity_poly.pdbx_strand_id
1 'polypeptide(L)'
;MKDQEFHKSIEDFLKTLNKMGINMEEVSKQSDISKHSLSDWRNGKSIPKRKNLKKLRDYASDLLNTGVLHIELKREFRYPIIEFYERIHLYLQEMITDGESEKEIMKLHEGNPRAQEVLEPFLELNLFKSFINPSMQYKHIDGKPKIDRELKNKYKPNFIENINNLIEFIDETSKYESTDICQSPLFPDKLVRRQVEEFCRNIPREEYFDVTHKIASVGEQWLQYHLNVSKKQINSWRRGIDLPSDENLQNLKTLLGYQSDGAFLIYKLTNKDFLHMFLPSLKIESENQDKEHELHKNLINFTDMLFYYCSYDKKVRELMEDVEISMKVKSEKSIVFSFYSEIHKLKVARKFYYDPYSRENSKDLKEYFNMSIESINKTLEQDFAIIDEIVTKENIKKLESYAEKYFDEDQKEDLLNVIDKIDDKELYEIYTHIR
;
A
#
# COMPACT_ATOMS: atom_id res chain seq x y z
N MET A 1 -11.08 24.10 4.23
CA MET A 1 -10.68 25.50 3.97
C MET A 1 -11.90 26.38 4.17
N LYS A 2 -11.77 27.50 4.90
CA LYS A 2 -12.88 28.47 5.03
C LYS A 2 -12.97 29.32 3.76
N ASP A 3 -14.16 29.77 3.37
CA ASP A 3 -14.36 30.56 2.13
C ASP A 3 -13.41 31.77 2.01
N GLN A 4 -13.07 32.41 3.13
CA GLN A 4 -12.10 33.51 3.15
C GLN A 4 -10.68 33.10 2.73
N GLU A 5 -10.22 31.92 3.13
CA GLU A 5 -8.91 31.38 2.73
C GLU A 5 -8.89 31.04 1.23
N PHE A 6 -10.03 30.55 0.71
CA PHE A 6 -10.21 30.25 -0.70
C PHE A 6 -10.08 31.50 -1.59
N HIS A 7 -10.83 32.56 -1.26
CA HIS A 7 -10.82 33.81 -2.03
C HIS A 7 -9.43 34.46 -2.01
N LYS A 8 -8.76 34.43 -0.86
CA LYS A 8 -7.39 34.91 -0.73
C LYS A 8 -6.42 34.11 -1.59
N SER A 9 -6.56 32.78 -1.65
CA SER A 9 -5.73 31.93 -2.53
C SER A 9 -5.83 32.34 -4.00
N ILE A 10 -7.05 32.62 -4.50
CA ILE A 10 -7.26 33.14 -5.86
C ILE A 10 -6.63 34.52 -6.04
N GLU A 11 -6.80 35.42 -5.07
CA GLU A 11 -6.22 36.76 -5.12
C GLU A 11 -4.69 36.72 -5.20
N ASP A 12 -4.05 35.92 -4.34
CA ASP A 12 -2.60 35.79 -4.26
C ASP A 12 -2.02 35.13 -5.53
N PHE A 13 -2.72 34.16 -6.09
CA PHE A 13 -2.38 33.58 -7.39
C PHE A 13 -2.42 34.63 -8.50
N LEU A 14 -3.53 35.37 -8.64
CA LEU A 14 -3.66 36.42 -9.66
C LEU A 14 -2.63 37.54 -9.48
N LYS A 15 -2.28 37.91 -8.24
CA LYS A 15 -1.19 38.86 -7.96
C LYS A 15 0.16 38.32 -8.39
N THR A 16 0.43 37.04 -8.16
CA THR A 16 1.67 36.38 -8.58
C THR A 16 1.79 36.39 -10.10
N LEU A 17 0.73 36.02 -10.82
CA LEU A 17 0.69 36.08 -12.28
C LEU A 17 0.91 37.50 -12.81
N ASN A 18 0.30 38.51 -12.18
CA ASN A 18 0.49 39.90 -12.57
C ASN A 18 1.95 40.38 -12.38
N LYS A 19 2.65 39.90 -11.34
CA LYS A 19 4.09 40.17 -11.15
C LYS A 19 4.95 39.52 -12.24
N MET A 20 4.48 38.43 -12.85
CA MET A 20 5.12 37.77 -13.99
C MET A 20 4.78 38.44 -15.33
N GLY A 21 3.95 39.49 -15.34
CA GLY A 21 3.46 40.15 -16.56
C GLY A 21 2.23 39.50 -17.19
N ILE A 22 1.65 38.47 -16.55
CA ILE A 22 0.42 37.83 -17.01
C ILE A 22 -0.78 38.55 -16.38
N ASN A 23 -1.45 39.37 -17.17
CA ASN A 23 -2.60 40.14 -16.71
C ASN A 23 -3.90 39.30 -16.73
N MET A 24 -4.96 39.83 -16.12
CA MET A 24 -6.25 39.13 -16.01
C MET A 24 -6.92 38.83 -17.36
N GLU A 25 -6.58 39.56 -18.43
CA GLU A 25 -7.06 39.25 -19.78
C GLU A 25 -6.42 38.00 -20.34
N GLU A 26 -5.11 37.87 -20.17
CA GLU A 26 -4.38 36.68 -20.59
C GLU A 26 -4.83 35.46 -19.79
N VAL A 27 -4.98 35.59 -18.45
CA VAL A 27 -5.54 34.51 -17.62
C VAL A 27 -6.93 34.11 -18.11
N SER A 28 -7.79 35.08 -18.38
CA SER A 28 -9.17 34.82 -18.84
C SER A 28 -9.19 34.04 -20.16
N LYS A 29 -8.31 34.42 -21.10
CA LYS A 29 -8.19 33.78 -22.42
C LYS A 29 -7.59 32.38 -22.33
N GLN A 30 -6.51 32.20 -21.57
CA GLN A 30 -5.79 30.93 -21.48
C GLN A 30 -6.53 29.89 -20.63
N SER A 31 -7.22 30.31 -19.56
CA SER A 31 -8.00 29.39 -18.71
C SER A 31 -9.44 29.16 -19.19
N ASP A 32 -9.91 29.88 -20.21
CA ASP A 32 -11.30 29.88 -20.67
C ASP A 32 -12.30 30.18 -19.52
N ILE A 33 -11.99 31.23 -18.75
CA ILE A 33 -12.79 31.74 -17.62
C ILE A 33 -13.01 33.24 -17.83
N SER A 34 -14.23 33.75 -17.65
CA SER A 34 -14.49 35.17 -17.86
C SER A 34 -13.81 36.07 -16.81
N LYS A 35 -13.29 37.23 -17.25
CA LYS A 35 -12.71 38.28 -16.39
C LYS A 35 -13.62 38.64 -15.19
N HIS A 36 -14.92 38.74 -15.43
CA HIS A 36 -15.91 39.03 -14.39
C HIS A 36 -15.92 37.96 -13.30
N SER A 37 -15.89 36.68 -13.69
CA SER A 37 -15.87 35.57 -12.73
C SER A 37 -14.61 35.58 -11.87
N LEU A 38 -13.42 35.76 -12.48
CA LEU A 38 -12.16 35.87 -11.74
C LEU A 38 -12.17 37.04 -10.75
N SER A 39 -12.74 38.18 -11.16
CA SER A 39 -12.89 39.35 -10.30
C SER A 39 -13.86 39.11 -9.15
N ASP A 40 -14.97 38.40 -9.38
CA ASP A 40 -15.93 38.09 -8.33
C ASP A 40 -15.37 37.10 -7.32
N TRP A 41 -14.63 36.09 -7.76
CA TRP A 41 -14.05 35.08 -6.87
C TRP A 41 -12.92 35.64 -6.01
N ARG A 42 -12.01 36.47 -6.55
CA ARG A 42 -10.96 37.08 -5.70
C ARG A 42 -11.52 38.04 -4.65
N ASN A 43 -12.68 38.64 -4.93
CA ASN A 43 -13.33 39.63 -4.05
C ASN A 43 -14.37 38.99 -3.12
N GLY A 44 -14.52 37.66 -3.11
CA GLY A 44 -15.48 36.97 -2.25
C GLY A 44 -16.95 37.17 -2.60
N LYS A 45 -17.26 37.60 -3.84
CA LYS A 45 -18.64 37.84 -4.29
C LYS A 45 -19.37 36.57 -4.73
N SER A 46 -18.63 35.55 -5.15
CA SER A 46 -19.17 34.24 -5.51
C SER A 46 -18.11 33.14 -5.38
N ILE A 47 -18.56 31.89 -5.36
CA ILE A 47 -17.71 30.71 -5.34
C ILE A 47 -17.73 30.07 -6.74
N PRO A 48 -16.56 29.72 -7.32
CA PRO A 48 -16.52 29.07 -8.62
C PRO A 48 -17.23 27.71 -8.58
N LYS A 49 -17.99 27.44 -9.65
CA LYS A 49 -18.45 26.08 -9.92
C LYS A 49 -17.24 25.18 -10.18
N ARG A 50 -17.37 23.92 -9.80
CA ARG A 50 -16.36 22.87 -9.98
C ARG A 50 -15.66 22.89 -11.34
N LYS A 51 -16.42 22.92 -12.44
CA LYS A 51 -15.89 22.98 -13.81
C LYS A 51 -14.92 24.15 -14.03
N ASN A 52 -15.25 25.33 -13.53
CA ASN A 52 -14.40 26.50 -13.67
C ASN A 52 -13.19 26.45 -12.74
N LEU A 53 -13.36 25.86 -11.55
CA LEU A 53 -12.26 25.69 -10.63
C LEU A 53 -11.23 24.67 -11.15
N LYS A 54 -11.70 23.59 -11.79
CA LYS A 54 -10.88 22.61 -12.51
C LYS A 54 -10.05 23.29 -13.60
N LYS A 55 -10.69 24.11 -14.45
CA LYS A 55 -9.98 24.93 -15.46
C LYS A 55 -8.88 25.80 -14.86
N LEU A 56 -9.15 26.44 -13.71
CA LEU A 56 -8.18 27.32 -13.06
C LEU A 56 -7.00 26.55 -12.45
N ARG A 57 -7.25 25.34 -11.90
CA ARG A 57 -6.19 24.43 -11.45
C ARG A 57 -5.37 23.91 -12.64
N ASP A 58 -6.03 23.45 -13.69
CA ASP A 58 -5.37 22.89 -14.86
C ASP A 58 -4.48 23.97 -15.52
N TYR A 59 -4.97 25.22 -15.57
CA TYR A 59 -4.16 26.38 -15.97
C TYR A 59 -2.90 26.58 -15.09
N ALA A 60 -3.04 26.48 -13.76
CA ALA A 60 -1.88 26.55 -12.87
C ALA A 60 -0.90 25.38 -13.09
N SER A 61 -1.41 24.18 -13.37
CA SER A 61 -0.59 23.02 -13.72
C SER A 61 0.16 23.23 -15.02
N ASP A 62 -0.51 23.78 -16.04
CA ASP A 62 0.11 24.09 -17.32
C ASP A 62 1.21 25.14 -17.15
N LEU A 63 1.03 26.15 -16.29
CA LEU A 63 2.12 27.09 -15.96
C LEU A 63 3.33 26.43 -15.29
N LEU A 64 3.13 25.34 -14.53
CA LEU A 64 4.21 24.58 -13.90
C LEU A 64 4.90 23.59 -14.85
N ASN A 65 4.13 23.00 -15.78
CA ASN A 65 4.55 21.97 -16.72
C ASN A 65 5.01 22.53 -18.07
N THR A 66 4.64 23.77 -18.39
CA THR A 66 5.23 24.51 -19.49
C THR A 66 6.65 24.90 -19.08
N GLY A 67 7.57 23.96 -19.24
CA GLY A 67 8.83 24.29 -19.88
C GLY A 67 8.51 24.85 -21.27
N VAL A 68 7.95 26.06 -21.36
CA VAL A 68 8.02 26.82 -22.60
C VAL A 68 9.51 26.89 -22.88
N LEU A 69 9.95 26.30 -23.99
CA LEU A 69 11.26 26.60 -24.55
C LEU A 69 11.45 28.12 -24.41
N HIS A 70 12.38 28.53 -23.54
CA HIS A 70 12.78 29.91 -23.25
C HIS A 70 12.05 30.71 -22.13
N ILE A 71 11.29 30.10 -21.22
CA ILE A 71 10.89 30.77 -19.95
C ILE A 71 11.28 29.92 -18.74
N GLU A 72 12.39 30.28 -18.08
CA GLU A 72 12.69 29.77 -16.74
C GLU A 72 11.75 30.43 -15.73
N LEU A 73 10.80 29.66 -15.20
CA LEU A 73 9.93 30.13 -14.14
C LEU A 73 10.75 30.27 -12.85
N LYS A 74 11.10 31.52 -12.49
CA LYS A 74 11.89 31.81 -11.29
C LYS A 74 11.27 31.17 -10.05
N ARG A 75 12.13 30.69 -9.14
CA ARG A 75 11.71 30.07 -7.86
C ARG A 75 10.67 30.90 -7.09
N GLU A 76 10.81 32.23 -7.11
CA GLU A 76 9.90 33.18 -6.45
C GLU A 76 8.45 33.12 -6.93
N PHE A 77 8.20 32.66 -8.17
CA PHE A 77 6.87 32.50 -8.73
C PHE A 77 6.41 31.04 -8.74
N ARG A 78 7.35 30.09 -8.78
CA ARG A 78 7.04 28.65 -8.77
C ARG A 78 6.30 28.23 -7.50
N TYR A 79 6.82 28.63 -6.33
CA TYR A 79 6.25 28.22 -5.04
C TYR A 79 4.80 28.71 -4.85
N PRO A 80 4.46 29.99 -5.09
CA PRO A 80 3.07 30.44 -4.98
C PRO A 80 2.10 29.73 -5.94
N ILE A 81 2.56 29.35 -7.14
CA ILE A 81 1.72 28.64 -8.11
C ILE A 81 1.49 27.19 -7.66
N ILE A 82 2.53 26.51 -7.13
CA ILE A 82 2.40 25.17 -6.53
C ILE A 82 1.42 25.22 -5.35
N GLU A 83 1.62 26.17 -4.43
CA GLU A 83 0.75 26.33 -3.25
C GLU A 83 -0.71 26.57 -3.65
N PHE A 84 -0.93 27.42 -4.67
CA PHE A 84 -2.27 27.63 -5.24
C PHE A 84 -2.84 26.33 -5.82
N TYR A 85 -2.08 25.64 -6.67
CA TYR A 85 -2.48 24.39 -7.31
C TYR A 85 -2.92 23.35 -6.28
N GLU A 86 -2.10 23.11 -5.25
CA GLU A 86 -2.37 22.16 -4.18
C GLU A 86 -3.63 22.52 -3.39
N ARG A 87 -3.79 23.80 -3.03
CA ARG A 87 -5.00 24.27 -2.31
C ARG A 87 -6.26 24.09 -3.13
N ILE A 88 -6.23 24.44 -4.41
CA ILE A 88 -7.39 24.26 -5.30
C ILE A 88 -7.67 22.78 -5.51
N HIS A 89 -6.64 21.94 -5.62
CA HIS A 89 -6.81 20.50 -5.74
C HIS A 89 -7.52 19.91 -4.51
N LEU A 90 -7.08 20.26 -3.30
CA LEU A 90 -7.75 19.85 -2.06
C LEU A 90 -9.21 20.33 -2.00
N TYR A 91 -9.48 21.56 -2.46
CA TYR A 91 -10.85 22.07 -2.50
C TYR A 91 -11.72 21.30 -3.50
N LEU A 92 -11.19 21.00 -4.69
CA LEU A 92 -11.87 20.21 -5.70
C LEU A 92 -12.20 18.79 -5.21
N GLN A 93 -11.33 18.19 -4.38
CA GLN A 93 -11.58 16.89 -3.74
C GLN A 93 -12.75 16.91 -2.76
N GLU A 94 -13.11 18.07 -2.19
CA GLU A 94 -14.24 18.19 -1.26
C GLU A 94 -15.57 18.52 -1.96
N MET A 95 -15.55 18.94 -3.23
CA MET A 95 -16.77 19.25 -4.00
C MET A 95 -17.44 17.97 -4.50
N ILE A 96 -18.77 17.96 -4.63
CA ILE A 96 -19.49 16.85 -5.27
C ILE A 96 -19.05 16.70 -6.74
N THR A 97 -18.71 15.48 -7.16
CA THR A 97 -18.35 15.15 -8.54
C THR A 97 -19.57 15.19 -9.48
N ASP A 98 -19.34 15.53 -10.75
CA ASP A 98 -20.28 15.40 -11.86
C ASP A 98 -20.18 14.05 -12.58
N GLY A 99 -19.24 13.19 -12.16
CA GLY A 99 -19.04 11.85 -12.69
C GLY A 99 -18.29 11.82 -14.03
N GLU A 100 -17.75 12.95 -14.52
CA GLU A 100 -17.08 12.99 -15.82
C GLU A 100 -15.78 12.16 -15.84
N SER A 101 -14.96 12.27 -14.79
CA SER A 101 -13.70 11.51 -14.68
C SER A 101 -13.96 10.01 -14.58
N GLU A 102 -14.97 9.62 -13.80
CA GLU A 102 -15.39 8.24 -13.59
C GLU A 102 -15.92 7.62 -14.90
N LYS A 103 -16.72 8.38 -15.66
CA LYS A 103 -17.16 7.98 -17.01
C LYS A 103 -16.01 7.83 -17.99
N GLU A 104 -15.03 8.74 -17.95
CA GLU A 104 -13.83 8.62 -18.78
C GLU A 104 -13.09 7.31 -18.47
N ILE A 105 -12.85 7.02 -17.18
CA ILE A 105 -12.19 5.78 -16.73
C ILE A 105 -12.98 4.56 -17.19
N MET A 106 -14.29 4.51 -16.97
CA MET A 106 -15.11 3.36 -17.37
C MET A 106 -15.10 3.15 -18.89
N LYS A 107 -15.06 4.23 -19.68
CA LYS A 107 -14.96 4.17 -21.14
C LYS A 107 -13.61 3.63 -21.62
N LEU A 108 -12.51 3.93 -20.92
CA LEU A 108 -11.20 3.34 -21.23
C LEU A 108 -11.20 1.81 -21.13
N HIS A 109 -12.11 1.24 -20.33
CA HIS A 109 -12.25 -0.20 -20.10
C HIS A 109 -13.50 -0.82 -20.76
N GLU A 110 -14.13 -0.15 -21.73
CA GLU A 110 -15.38 -0.62 -22.39
C GLU A 110 -15.26 -2.02 -23.01
N GLY A 111 -14.07 -2.40 -23.49
CA GLY A 111 -13.78 -3.74 -24.02
C GLY A 111 -13.41 -4.80 -22.98
N ASN A 112 -13.39 -4.47 -21.68
CA ASN A 112 -12.96 -5.38 -20.61
C ASN A 112 -13.99 -5.41 -19.45
N PRO A 113 -15.03 -6.26 -19.55
CA PRO A 113 -16.08 -6.35 -18.54
C PRO A 113 -15.57 -6.68 -17.13
N ARG A 114 -14.52 -7.52 -17.02
CA ARG A 114 -13.93 -7.86 -15.72
C ARG A 114 -13.27 -6.66 -15.05
N ALA A 115 -12.59 -5.82 -15.84
CA ALA A 115 -12.01 -4.58 -15.31
C ALA A 115 -13.11 -3.62 -14.87
N GLN A 116 -14.20 -3.50 -15.64
CA GLN A 116 -15.33 -2.64 -15.27
C GLN A 116 -16.04 -3.10 -14.00
N GLU A 117 -16.27 -4.41 -13.85
CA GLU A 117 -16.86 -5.01 -12.63
C GLU A 117 -16.03 -4.69 -11.38
N VAL A 118 -14.70 -4.70 -11.51
CA VAL A 118 -13.80 -4.31 -10.43
C VAL A 118 -13.77 -2.80 -10.24
N LEU A 119 -13.71 -1.98 -11.29
CA LEU A 119 -13.49 -0.53 -11.19
C LEU A 119 -14.73 0.23 -10.72
N GLU A 120 -15.92 -0.14 -11.21
CA GLU A 120 -17.18 0.56 -10.91
C GLU A 120 -17.37 0.81 -9.40
N PRO A 121 -17.27 -0.19 -8.51
CA PRO A 121 -17.52 0.04 -7.10
C PRO A 121 -16.45 0.91 -6.43
N PHE A 122 -15.22 0.91 -6.92
CA PHE A 122 -14.17 1.79 -6.40
C PHE A 122 -14.39 3.24 -6.80
N LEU A 123 -14.87 3.49 -8.02
CA LEU A 123 -15.21 4.83 -8.48
C LEU A 123 -16.44 5.37 -7.75
N GLU A 124 -17.48 4.53 -7.61
CA GLU A 124 -18.72 4.88 -6.92
C GLU A 124 -18.52 5.20 -5.43
N LEU A 125 -17.59 4.50 -4.76
CA LEU A 125 -17.24 4.75 -3.35
C LEU A 125 -16.01 5.67 -3.19
N ASN A 126 -15.48 6.23 -4.28
CA ASN A 126 -14.35 7.17 -4.29
C ASN A 126 -13.08 6.64 -3.60
N LEU A 127 -12.77 5.39 -3.88
CA LEU A 127 -11.57 4.72 -3.37
C LEU A 127 -10.31 5.13 -4.14
N PHE A 128 -10.46 5.73 -5.32
CA PHE A 128 -9.36 6.25 -6.13
C PHE A 128 -9.37 7.77 -6.17
N LYS A 129 -8.21 8.38 -5.88
CA LYS A 129 -8.01 9.85 -5.96
C LYS A 129 -7.41 10.28 -7.30
N SER A 130 -6.91 9.33 -8.08
CA SER A 130 -6.17 9.58 -9.32
C SER A 130 -6.06 8.30 -10.15
N PHE A 131 -5.74 8.46 -11.44
CA PHE A 131 -5.44 7.38 -12.36
C PHE A 131 -4.39 7.82 -13.39
N ILE A 132 -3.76 6.85 -14.06
CA ILE A 132 -2.88 7.11 -15.21
C ILE A 132 -3.64 6.71 -16.47
N ASN A 133 -3.74 7.62 -17.43
CA ASN A 133 -4.39 7.33 -18.70
C ASN A 133 -3.46 6.53 -19.65
N PRO A 134 -3.95 6.01 -20.79
CA PRO A 134 -3.12 5.25 -21.73
C PRO A 134 -1.95 6.04 -22.33
N SER A 135 -1.97 7.37 -22.24
CA SER A 135 -0.87 8.25 -22.65
C SER A 135 0.16 8.49 -21.53
N MET A 136 0.12 7.69 -20.45
CA MET A 136 0.98 7.81 -19.27
C MET A 136 0.85 9.17 -18.56
N GLN A 137 -0.27 9.86 -18.74
CA GLN A 137 -0.54 11.11 -18.06
C GLN A 137 -1.28 10.83 -16.75
N TYR A 138 -0.72 11.37 -15.67
CA TYR A 138 -1.36 11.36 -14.37
C TYR A 138 -2.58 12.30 -14.37
N LYS A 139 -3.73 11.78 -13.96
CA LYS A 139 -4.99 12.51 -13.87
C LYS A 139 -5.60 12.35 -12.49
N HIS A 140 -6.11 13.45 -11.96
CA HIS A 140 -6.87 13.43 -10.72
C HIS A 140 -8.33 13.02 -10.95
N ILE A 141 -8.87 12.24 -10.01
CA ILE A 141 -10.30 12.03 -9.86
C ILE A 141 -10.75 13.09 -8.86
N ASP A 142 -11.39 14.12 -9.38
CA ASP A 142 -11.78 15.26 -8.57
C ASP A 142 -13.09 14.94 -7.83
N GLY A 143 -13.26 15.50 -6.64
CA GLY A 143 -14.52 15.50 -5.90
C GLY A 143 -14.92 14.21 -5.20
N LYS A 144 -16.08 14.29 -4.52
CA LYS A 144 -16.71 13.16 -3.83
C LYS A 144 -17.99 12.74 -4.54
N PRO A 145 -18.24 11.44 -4.70
CA PRO A 145 -19.49 10.90 -5.21
C PRO A 145 -20.61 11.28 -4.25
N LYS A 146 -21.77 11.52 -4.83
CA LYS A 146 -22.99 11.66 -4.04
C LYS A 146 -23.41 10.27 -3.57
N ILE A 147 -23.16 9.95 -2.31
CA ILE A 147 -23.64 8.70 -1.70
C ILE A 147 -25.12 8.86 -1.36
N ASP A 148 -25.98 8.57 -2.33
CA ASP A 148 -27.42 8.62 -2.15
C ASP A 148 -27.99 7.28 -1.65
N ARG A 149 -29.33 7.21 -1.56
CA ARG A 149 -30.03 6.02 -1.09
C ARG A 149 -29.86 4.84 -2.05
N GLU A 150 -29.75 5.08 -3.35
CA GLU A 150 -29.58 4.03 -4.35
C GLU A 150 -28.23 3.36 -4.18
N LEU A 151 -27.17 4.14 -4.02
CA LEU A 151 -25.83 3.62 -3.81
C LEU A 151 -25.71 2.84 -2.49
N LYS A 152 -26.31 3.36 -1.41
CA LYS A 152 -26.39 2.64 -0.14
C LYS A 152 -27.12 1.31 -0.28
N ASN A 153 -28.21 1.27 -1.05
CA ASN A 153 -28.95 0.03 -1.29
C ASN A 153 -28.16 -0.96 -2.16
N LYS A 154 -27.32 -0.50 -3.09
CA LYS A 154 -26.46 -1.34 -3.94
C LYS A 154 -25.49 -2.18 -3.10
N TYR A 155 -24.80 -1.57 -2.14
CA TYR A 155 -23.75 -2.24 -1.34
C TYR A 155 -24.23 -2.86 -0.02
N LYS A 156 -25.44 -2.51 0.41
CA LYS A 156 -26.03 -3.01 1.66
C LYS A 156 -26.13 -4.54 1.77
N PRO A 157 -26.52 -5.30 0.73
CA PRO A 157 -26.56 -6.76 0.82
C PRO A 157 -25.21 -7.38 1.18
N ASN A 158 -24.12 -6.89 0.58
CA ASN A 158 -22.78 -7.40 0.84
C ASN A 158 -22.32 -7.06 2.27
N PHE A 159 -22.64 -5.86 2.76
CA PHE A 159 -22.41 -5.52 4.16
C PHE A 159 -23.13 -6.47 5.13
N ILE A 160 -24.42 -6.73 4.86
CA ILE A 160 -25.24 -7.64 5.68
C ILE A 160 -24.65 -9.05 5.68
N GLU A 161 -24.23 -9.55 4.52
CA GLU A 161 -23.59 -10.86 4.42
C GLU A 161 -22.30 -10.89 5.24
N ASN A 162 -21.41 -9.93 5.04
CA ASN A 162 -20.12 -9.87 5.72
C ASN A 162 -20.24 -9.76 7.25
N ILE A 163 -21.14 -8.91 7.77
CA ILE A 163 -21.31 -8.75 9.23
C ILE A 163 -21.91 -10.01 9.86
N ASN A 164 -22.81 -10.71 9.17
CA ASN A 164 -23.35 -11.97 9.67
C ASN A 164 -22.30 -13.09 9.62
N ASN A 165 -21.51 -13.17 8.55
CA ASN A 165 -20.43 -14.15 8.43
C ASN A 165 -19.37 -13.94 9.52
N LEU A 166 -19.02 -12.70 9.85
CA LEU A 166 -18.10 -12.40 10.95
C LEU A 166 -18.66 -12.89 12.30
N ILE A 167 -19.93 -12.59 12.59
CA ILE A 167 -20.57 -13.01 13.83
C ILE A 167 -20.63 -14.54 13.91
N GLU A 168 -21.03 -15.21 12.83
CA GLU A 168 -21.09 -16.67 12.75
C GLU A 168 -19.69 -17.30 12.92
N PHE A 169 -18.68 -16.73 12.27
CA PHE A 169 -17.29 -17.16 12.42
C PHE A 169 -16.85 -17.11 13.89
N ILE A 170 -17.09 -16.00 14.59
CA ILE A 170 -16.75 -15.87 16.01
C ILE A 170 -17.58 -16.82 16.87
N ASP A 171 -18.89 -16.86 16.67
CA ASP A 171 -19.80 -17.71 17.45
C ASP A 171 -19.46 -19.19 17.32
N GLU A 172 -19.05 -19.64 16.13
CA GLU A 172 -18.67 -21.02 15.91
C GLU A 172 -17.28 -21.33 16.48
N THR A 173 -16.28 -20.53 16.15
CA THR A 173 -14.89 -20.81 16.55
C THR A 173 -14.64 -20.65 18.06
N SER A 174 -15.42 -19.80 18.74
CA SER A 174 -15.36 -19.61 20.20
C SER A 174 -15.80 -20.82 21.03
N LYS A 175 -16.43 -21.83 20.40
CA LYS A 175 -16.88 -23.06 21.07
C LYS A 175 -15.77 -24.08 21.29
N TYR A 176 -14.62 -23.89 20.64
CA TYR A 176 -13.55 -24.88 20.57
C TYR A 176 -12.30 -24.38 21.30
N GLU A 177 -11.53 -25.32 21.83
CA GLU A 177 -10.21 -25.12 22.42
C GLU A 177 -9.11 -25.38 21.39
N SER A 178 -7.87 -25.04 21.74
CA SER A 178 -6.72 -25.26 20.84
C SER A 178 -6.54 -26.73 20.41
N THR A 179 -7.04 -27.66 21.22
CA THR A 179 -6.95 -29.11 20.95
C THR A 179 -7.98 -29.63 19.95
N ASP A 180 -9.10 -28.92 19.74
CA ASP A 180 -10.22 -29.38 18.92
C ASP A 180 -10.75 -28.32 17.94
N ILE A 181 -10.16 -27.12 17.85
CA ILE A 181 -10.54 -26.06 16.90
C ILE A 181 -10.53 -26.52 15.42
N CYS A 182 -9.70 -27.50 15.06
CA CYS A 182 -9.70 -28.10 13.73
C CYS A 182 -11.00 -28.87 13.40
N GLN A 183 -11.87 -29.11 14.39
CA GLN A 183 -13.20 -29.67 14.18
C GLN A 183 -14.24 -28.60 13.80
N SER A 184 -13.92 -27.31 13.97
CA SER A 184 -14.79 -26.23 13.54
C SER A 184 -14.87 -26.21 12.00
N PRO A 185 -16.07 -26.20 11.41
CA PRO A 185 -16.22 -26.15 9.96
C PRO A 185 -15.77 -24.81 9.35
N LEU A 186 -15.60 -23.77 10.17
CA LEU A 186 -15.21 -22.43 9.72
C LEU A 186 -13.71 -22.16 9.91
N PHE A 187 -12.99 -23.04 10.62
CA PHE A 187 -11.56 -22.88 10.88
C PHE A 187 -10.72 -23.54 9.78
N PRO A 188 -9.59 -22.94 9.34
CA PRO A 188 -8.73 -23.51 8.31
C PRO A 188 -7.86 -24.67 8.83
N ASP A 189 -7.73 -25.73 8.02
CA ASP A 189 -6.93 -26.92 8.37
C ASP A 189 -5.40 -26.73 8.27
N LYS A 190 -4.91 -25.57 7.82
CA LYS A 190 -3.50 -25.39 7.42
C LYS A 190 -2.63 -24.58 8.39
N LEU A 191 -3.15 -24.24 9.57
CA LEU A 191 -2.38 -23.45 10.54
C LEU A 191 -1.43 -24.33 11.36
N VAL A 192 -0.22 -23.81 11.64
CA VAL A 192 0.72 -24.50 12.53
C VAL A 192 0.29 -24.36 13.99
N ARG A 193 0.72 -25.28 14.86
CA ARG A 193 0.33 -25.32 16.28
C ARG A 193 0.43 -23.97 17.00
N ARG A 194 1.53 -23.23 16.80
CA ARG A 194 1.72 -21.90 17.43
C ARG A 194 0.65 -20.88 17.02
N GLN A 195 0.22 -20.93 15.76
CA GLN A 195 -0.83 -20.05 15.23
C GLN A 195 -2.18 -20.48 15.80
N VAL A 196 -2.47 -21.78 15.83
CA VAL A 196 -3.69 -22.30 16.48
C VAL A 196 -3.80 -21.82 17.94
N GLU A 197 -2.72 -21.95 18.71
CA GLU A 197 -2.68 -21.49 20.10
C GLU A 197 -2.87 -19.97 20.22
N GLU A 198 -2.28 -19.18 19.34
CA GLU A 198 -2.49 -17.73 19.30
C GLU A 198 -3.93 -17.35 18.97
N PHE A 199 -4.52 -17.97 17.93
CA PHE A 199 -5.90 -17.74 17.55
C PHE A 199 -6.84 -18.02 18.73
N CYS A 200 -6.70 -19.18 19.38
CA CYS A 200 -7.55 -19.57 20.50
C CYS A 200 -7.41 -18.67 21.73
N ARG A 201 -6.24 -18.00 21.91
CA ARG A 201 -6.06 -16.97 22.94
C ARG A 201 -6.77 -15.67 22.59
N ASN A 202 -6.83 -15.31 21.32
CA ASN A 202 -7.32 -14.01 20.85
C ASN A 202 -8.82 -14.02 20.47
N ILE A 203 -9.37 -15.16 20.04
CA ILE A 203 -10.79 -15.29 19.73
C ILE A 203 -11.61 -15.06 21.01
N PRO A 204 -12.66 -14.22 21.00
CA PRO A 204 -13.42 -13.94 22.20
C PRO A 204 -14.18 -15.19 22.67
N ARG A 205 -14.35 -15.30 23.99
CA ARG A 205 -15.09 -16.38 24.65
C ARG A 205 -16.14 -15.79 25.58
N GLU A 206 -17.17 -16.58 25.88
CA GLU A 206 -18.25 -16.15 26.79
C GLU A 206 -17.71 -15.69 28.15
N GLU A 207 -16.70 -16.39 28.67
CA GLU A 207 -16.01 -16.08 29.93
C GLU A 207 -15.25 -14.75 29.96
N TYR A 208 -15.01 -14.11 28.81
CA TYR A 208 -14.32 -12.81 28.75
C TYR A 208 -15.26 -11.63 29.00
N PHE A 209 -16.56 -11.87 29.02
CA PHE A 209 -17.56 -10.82 29.24
C PHE A 209 -18.11 -10.92 30.66
N ASP A 210 -18.06 -9.81 31.39
CA ASP A 210 -18.63 -9.70 32.74
C ASP A 210 -20.16 -9.54 32.65
N VAL A 211 -20.85 -10.65 32.36
CA VAL A 211 -22.31 -10.71 32.25
C VAL A 211 -22.89 -11.81 33.12
N THR A 212 -23.96 -11.49 33.84
CA THR A 212 -24.63 -12.42 34.77
C THR A 212 -25.59 -13.39 34.07
N HIS A 213 -25.63 -13.40 32.74
CA HIS A 213 -26.57 -14.19 31.94
C HIS A 213 -25.85 -14.88 30.79
N LYS A 214 -26.38 -16.02 30.36
CA LYS A 214 -25.85 -16.77 29.22
C LYS A 214 -25.83 -15.90 27.96
N ILE A 215 -24.69 -15.84 27.29
CA ILE A 215 -24.51 -15.09 26.05
C ILE A 215 -25.09 -15.90 24.89
N ALA A 216 -26.02 -15.29 24.14
CA ALA A 216 -26.64 -15.93 22.98
C ALA A 216 -25.75 -15.91 21.73
N SER A 217 -24.86 -14.92 21.62
CA SER A 217 -23.89 -14.75 20.53
C SER A 217 -22.67 -14.01 21.07
N VAL A 218 -21.54 -14.69 21.08
CA VAL A 218 -20.23 -14.14 21.48
C VAL A 218 -19.79 -13.08 20.47
N GLY A 219 -20.01 -13.30 19.18
CA GLY A 219 -19.71 -12.36 18.10
C GLY A 219 -20.48 -11.05 18.24
N GLU A 220 -21.77 -11.09 18.57
CA GLU A 220 -22.54 -9.87 18.84
C GLU A 220 -22.01 -9.10 20.04
N GLN A 221 -21.63 -9.79 21.12
CA GLN A 221 -21.08 -9.13 22.32
C GLN A 221 -19.70 -8.52 22.05
N TRP A 222 -18.86 -9.24 21.33
CA TRP A 222 -17.55 -8.77 20.91
C TRP A 222 -17.66 -7.49 20.07
N LEU A 223 -18.55 -7.48 19.06
CA LEU A 223 -18.77 -6.29 18.24
C LEU A 223 -19.32 -5.10 19.03
N GLN A 224 -20.23 -5.33 19.99
CA GLN A 224 -20.73 -4.27 20.86
C GLN A 224 -19.61 -3.63 21.68
N TYR A 225 -18.74 -4.44 22.26
CA TYR A 225 -17.60 -3.98 23.04
C TYR A 225 -16.59 -3.20 22.18
N HIS A 226 -16.16 -3.77 21.05
CA HIS A 226 -15.12 -3.17 20.22
C HIS A 226 -15.57 -1.95 19.42
N LEU A 227 -16.84 -1.86 19.06
CA LEU A 227 -17.38 -0.70 18.32
C LEU A 227 -18.05 0.31 19.24
N ASN A 228 -18.20 0.02 20.53
CA ASN A 228 -18.95 0.83 21.49
C ASN A 228 -20.38 1.14 20.98
N VAL A 229 -21.10 0.10 20.55
CA VAL A 229 -22.47 0.19 20.04
C VAL A 229 -23.41 -0.73 20.79
N SER A 230 -24.70 -0.41 20.77
CA SER A 230 -25.72 -1.23 21.42
C SER A 230 -26.03 -2.51 20.63
N LYS A 231 -26.48 -3.55 21.34
CA LYS A 231 -27.05 -4.77 20.74
C LYS A 231 -28.10 -4.49 19.68
N LYS A 232 -28.93 -3.46 19.91
CA LYS A 232 -29.99 -3.05 18.97
C LYS A 232 -29.40 -2.55 17.65
N GLN A 233 -28.29 -1.80 17.69
CA GLN A 233 -27.62 -1.32 16.48
C GLN A 233 -27.04 -2.48 15.66
N ILE A 234 -26.31 -3.40 16.30
CA ILE A 234 -25.81 -4.62 15.62
C ILE A 234 -26.98 -5.39 14.98
N ASN A 235 -28.07 -5.56 15.72
CA ASN A 235 -29.28 -6.22 15.23
C ASN A 235 -29.94 -5.52 14.04
N SER A 236 -29.96 -4.19 14.03
CA SER A 236 -30.41 -3.38 12.88
C SER A 236 -29.52 -3.60 11.67
N TRP A 237 -28.19 -3.59 11.86
CA TRP A 237 -27.21 -3.81 10.80
C TRP A 237 -27.34 -5.19 10.16
N ARG A 238 -27.40 -6.25 10.98
CA ARG A 238 -27.59 -7.64 10.52
C ARG A 238 -28.85 -7.85 9.70
N ARG A 239 -29.92 -7.09 10.00
CA ARG A 239 -31.20 -7.14 9.29
C ARG A 239 -31.27 -6.18 8.11
N GLY A 240 -30.26 -5.34 7.91
CA GLY A 240 -30.32 -4.26 6.96
C GLY A 240 -31.44 -3.28 7.26
N ILE A 241 -31.75 -2.99 8.52
CA ILE A 241 -32.64 -1.88 8.85
C ILE A 241 -31.87 -0.57 8.66
N ASP A 242 -30.68 -0.50 9.24
CA ASP A 242 -29.75 0.62 9.15
C ASP A 242 -28.37 0.14 8.69
N LEU A 243 -27.51 1.07 8.28
CA LEU A 243 -26.09 0.84 8.00
C LEU A 243 -25.23 1.48 9.11
N PRO A 244 -23.99 1.01 9.32
CA PRO A 244 -23.06 1.68 10.23
C PRO A 244 -22.78 3.12 9.78
N SER A 245 -22.41 3.97 10.73
CA SER A 245 -21.79 5.26 10.43
C SER A 245 -20.41 5.06 9.80
N ASP A 246 -19.88 6.08 9.13
CA ASP A 246 -18.54 6.04 8.53
C ASP A 246 -17.46 5.69 9.58
N GLU A 247 -17.59 6.22 10.81
CA GLU A 247 -16.72 5.90 11.95
C GLU A 247 -16.79 4.41 12.34
N ASN A 248 -17.99 3.85 12.47
CA ASN A 248 -18.16 2.43 12.80
C ASN A 248 -17.66 1.52 11.69
N LEU A 249 -17.87 1.91 10.43
CA LEU A 249 -17.32 1.21 9.30
C LEU A 249 -15.78 1.26 9.33
N GLN A 250 -15.18 2.41 9.68
CA GLN A 250 -13.74 2.54 9.85
C GLN A 250 -13.19 1.66 10.98
N ASN A 251 -13.91 1.58 12.10
CA ASN A 251 -13.54 0.71 13.21
C ASN A 251 -13.60 -0.77 12.79
N LEU A 252 -14.64 -1.19 12.07
CA LEU A 252 -14.75 -2.53 11.50
C LEU A 252 -13.60 -2.86 10.54
N LYS A 253 -13.22 -1.94 9.66
CA LYS A 253 -12.06 -2.10 8.76
C LYS A 253 -10.76 -2.27 9.53
N THR A 254 -10.58 -1.46 10.58
CA THR A 254 -9.39 -1.50 11.43
C THR A 254 -9.26 -2.85 12.13
N LEU A 255 -10.37 -3.42 12.61
CA LEU A 255 -10.38 -4.76 13.22
C LEU A 255 -9.98 -5.84 12.22
N LEU A 256 -10.42 -5.76 10.96
CA LEU A 256 -9.97 -6.66 9.88
C LEU A 256 -8.49 -6.51 9.52
N GLY A 257 -7.85 -5.40 9.89
CA GLY A 257 -6.52 -5.06 9.39
C GLY A 257 -6.49 -4.62 7.92
N TYR A 258 -7.64 -4.33 7.32
CA TYR A 258 -7.74 -3.84 5.94
C TYR A 258 -7.59 -2.33 5.89
N GLN A 259 -6.80 -1.84 4.92
CA GLN A 259 -6.64 -0.40 4.65
C GLN A 259 -7.62 0.12 3.58
N SER A 260 -8.33 -0.77 2.88
CA SER A 260 -9.24 -0.37 1.79
C SER A 260 -10.54 0.22 2.33
N ASP A 261 -10.89 1.40 1.82
CA ASP A 261 -12.13 2.08 2.20
C ASP A 261 -13.41 1.36 1.75
N GLY A 262 -13.29 0.34 0.89
CA GLY A 262 -14.38 -0.53 0.44
C GLY A 262 -14.61 -1.80 1.26
N ALA A 263 -13.82 -2.06 2.31
CA ALA A 263 -14.00 -3.25 3.16
C ALA A 263 -15.40 -3.30 3.80
N PHE A 264 -15.94 -4.51 3.95
CA PHE A 264 -17.34 -4.84 4.23
C PHE A 264 -18.39 -4.42 3.18
N LEU A 265 -18.11 -3.44 2.31
CA LEU A 265 -19.09 -2.93 1.33
C LEU A 265 -18.94 -3.55 -0.06
N ILE A 266 -17.71 -3.58 -0.60
CA ILE A 266 -17.43 -4.06 -1.96
C ILE A 266 -17.00 -5.54 -1.94
N TYR A 267 -16.11 -5.90 -1.02
CA TYR A 267 -15.52 -7.23 -0.99
C TYR A 267 -16.43 -8.21 -0.26
N LYS A 268 -16.57 -9.41 -0.80
CA LYS A 268 -17.15 -10.53 -0.07
C LYS A 268 -16.04 -11.16 0.78
N LEU A 269 -16.18 -11.05 2.09
CA LEU A 269 -15.22 -11.57 3.05
C LEU A 269 -15.43 -13.06 3.27
N THR A 270 -14.32 -13.76 3.40
CA THR A 270 -14.22 -15.20 3.67
C THR A 270 -13.71 -15.43 5.08
N ASN A 271 -13.84 -16.66 5.59
CA ASN A 271 -13.31 -17.03 6.90
C ASN A 271 -11.81 -16.73 7.03
N LYS A 272 -11.05 -16.83 5.92
CA LYS A 272 -9.62 -16.50 5.93
C LYS A 272 -9.37 -15.03 6.23
N ASP A 273 -10.22 -14.14 5.74
CA ASP A 273 -10.10 -12.70 5.99
C ASP A 273 -10.36 -12.39 7.47
N PHE A 274 -11.27 -13.12 8.12
CA PHE A 274 -11.54 -12.97 9.56
C PHE A 274 -10.44 -13.55 10.46
N LEU A 275 -9.68 -14.55 10.02
CA LEU A 275 -8.57 -15.10 10.80
C LEU A 275 -7.55 -14.05 11.20
N HIS A 276 -7.23 -13.14 10.28
CA HIS A 276 -6.22 -12.10 10.51
C HIS A 276 -6.60 -11.14 11.66
N MET A 277 -7.89 -11.04 12.00
CA MET A 277 -8.36 -10.28 13.16
C MET A 277 -7.85 -10.87 14.49
N PHE A 278 -7.64 -12.19 14.52
CA PHE A 278 -7.30 -12.95 15.72
C PHE A 278 -5.92 -13.63 15.61
N LEU A 279 -5.23 -13.48 14.47
CA LEU A 279 -3.87 -13.96 14.21
C LEU A 279 -2.94 -12.81 13.77
N PRO A 280 -2.60 -11.87 14.68
CA PRO A 280 -1.61 -10.83 14.40
C PRO A 280 -0.29 -11.38 13.85
N SER A 281 0.13 -12.59 14.26
CA SER A 281 1.34 -13.22 13.72
C SER A 281 1.34 -13.37 12.21
N LEU A 282 0.19 -13.63 11.57
CA LEU A 282 0.14 -13.77 10.11
C LEU A 282 0.40 -12.43 9.42
N LYS A 283 -0.12 -11.34 9.99
CA LYS A 283 0.15 -9.99 9.49
C LYS A 283 1.64 -9.65 9.67
N ILE A 284 2.19 -9.92 10.84
CA ILE A 284 3.63 -9.72 11.13
C ILE A 284 4.50 -10.58 10.20
N GLU A 285 4.14 -11.84 9.98
CA GLU A 285 4.84 -12.75 9.06
C GLU A 285 4.81 -12.22 7.62
N SER A 286 3.68 -11.67 7.17
CA SER A 286 3.56 -11.03 5.85
C SER A 286 4.39 -9.75 5.75
N GLU A 287 4.30 -8.85 6.74
CA GLU A 287 5.08 -7.62 6.78
C GLU A 287 6.59 -7.92 6.81
N ASN A 288 7.00 -8.95 7.55
CA ASN A 288 8.37 -9.41 7.58
C ASN A 288 8.81 -10.03 6.24
N GLN A 289 7.92 -10.69 5.50
CA GLN A 289 8.22 -11.20 4.15
C GLN A 289 8.42 -10.06 3.15
N ASP A 290 7.60 -9.00 3.23
CA ASP A 290 7.75 -7.82 2.37
C ASP A 290 9.08 -7.09 2.67
N LYS A 291 9.38 -6.90 3.97
CA LYS A 291 10.67 -6.37 4.44
C LYS A 291 11.85 -7.24 3.99
N GLU A 292 11.73 -8.55 4.12
CA GLU A 292 12.74 -9.53 3.68
C GLU A 292 13.00 -9.40 2.17
N HIS A 293 11.94 -9.28 1.37
CA HIS A 293 12.03 -9.12 -0.08
C HIS A 293 12.69 -7.80 -0.49
N GLU A 294 12.34 -6.70 0.18
CA GLU A 294 12.95 -5.40 -0.07
C GLU A 294 14.44 -5.40 0.28
N LEU A 295 14.80 -5.91 1.47
CA LEU A 295 16.19 -6.02 1.87
C LEU A 295 16.97 -6.94 0.93
N HIS A 296 16.38 -8.06 0.49
CA HIS A 296 17.00 -8.96 -0.50
C HIS A 296 17.41 -8.21 -1.78
N LYS A 297 16.52 -7.35 -2.30
CA LYS A 297 16.81 -6.52 -3.48
C LYS A 297 17.91 -5.50 -3.20
N ASN A 298 17.91 -4.87 -2.03
CA ASN A 298 18.95 -3.91 -1.65
C ASN A 298 20.32 -4.58 -1.47
N LEU A 299 20.38 -5.80 -0.91
CA LEU A 299 21.61 -6.57 -0.79
C LEU A 299 22.19 -6.94 -2.16
N ILE A 300 21.35 -7.34 -3.11
CA ILE A 300 21.76 -7.56 -4.50
C ILE A 300 22.36 -6.27 -5.07
N ASN A 301 21.61 -5.16 -5.00
CA ASN A 301 22.05 -3.88 -5.55
C ASN A 301 23.36 -3.39 -4.92
N PHE A 302 23.48 -3.46 -3.60
CA PHE A 302 24.69 -3.09 -2.86
C PHE A 302 25.88 -3.94 -3.28
N THR A 303 25.70 -5.26 -3.34
CA THR A 303 26.78 -6.19 -3.70
C THR A 303 27.21 -6.00 -5.15
N ASP A 304 26.26 -5.81 -6.07
CA ASP A 304 26.55 -5.50 -7.48
C ASP A 304 27.34 -4.19 -7.61
N MET A 305 26.92 -3.12 -6.92
CA MET A 305 27.64 -1.85 -6.91
C MET A 305 29.04 -1.97 -6.31
N LEU A 306 29.17 -2.67 -5.17
CA LEU A 306 30.46 -2.91 -4.53
C LEU A 306 31.40 -3.65 -5.48
N PHE A 307 30.94 -4.75 -6.08
CA PHE A 307 31.75 -5.57 -6.98
C PHE A 307 32.09 -4.81 -8.27
N TYR A 308 31.13 -4.10 -8.85
CA TYR A 308 31.36 -3.36 -10.08
C TYR A 308 32.34 -2.20 -9.88
N TYR A 309 32.09 -1.33 -8.90
CA TYR A 309 32.87 -0.10 -8.70
C TYR A 309 34.14 -0.30 -7.89
N CYS A 310 34.19 -1.28 -6.98
CA CYS A 310 35.32 -1.50 -6.07
C CYS A 310 36.13 -2.77 -6.37
N SER A 311 35.94 -3.42 -7.53
CA SER A 311 36.73 -4.61 -7.96
C SER A 311 38.24 -4.40 -8.05
N TYR A 312 38.73 -3.15 -8.03
CA TYR A 312 40.18 -2.90 -7.95
C TYR A 312 40.76 -3.25 -6.57
N ASP A 313 39.94 -3.24 -5.51
CA ASP A 313 40.34 -3.59 -4.15
C ASP A 313 40.55 -5.10 -4.02
N LYS A 314 41.64 -5.51 -3.35
CA LYS A 314 41.98 -6.93 -3.22
C LYS A 314 40.93 -7.71 -2.43
N LYS A 315 40.45 -7.15 -1.31
CA LYS A 315 39.45 -7.83 -0.46
C LYS A 315 38.12 -7.98 -1.19
N VAL A 316 37.72 -6.96 -1.97
CA VAL A 316 36.49 -7.04 -2.79
C VAL A 316 36.61 -8.15 -3.84
N ARG A 317 37.77 -8.33 -4.47
CA ARG A 317 37.99 -9.46 -5.40
C ARG A 317 37.94 -10.83 -4.71
N GLU A 318 38.51 -10.94 -3.52
CA GLU A 318 38.42 -12.17 -2.72
C GLU A 318 36.95 -12.50 -2.41
N LEU A 319 36.14 -11.51 -2.03
CA LEU A 319 34.69 -11.70 -1.82
C LEU A 319 33.94 -12.12 -3.10
N MET A 320 34.33 -11.59 -4.26
CA MET A 320 33.77 -12.03 -5.55
C MET A 320 34.07 -13.50 -5.81
N GLU A 321 35.29 -13.95 -5.51
CA GLU A 321 35.70 -15.35 -5.64
C GLU A 321 34.93 -16.25 -4.66
N ASP A 322 34.76 -15.82 -3.41
CA ASP A 322 34.01 -16.56 -2.39
C ASP A 322 32.54 -16.74 -2.79
N VAL A 323 31.91 -15.67 -3.32
CA VAL A 323 30.56 -15.72 -3.90
C VAL A 323 30.50 -16.69 -5.09
N GLU A 324 31.50 -16.68 -5.97
CA GLU A 324 31.54 -17.58 -7.11
C GLU A 324 31.72 -19.06 -6.73
N ILE A 325 32.43 -19.33 -5.64
CA ILE A 325 32.71 -20.68 -5.12
C ILE A 325 31.51 -21.24 -4.36
N SER A 326 30.76 -20.39 -3.64
CA SER A 326 29.63 -20.85 -2.81
C SER A 326 28.42 -21.33 -3.63
N MET A 327 28.22 -20.77 -4.83
CA MET A 327 27.08 -21.09 -5.69
C MET A 327 27.16 -22.49 -6.30
N LYS A 328 26.05 -23.25 -6.24
CA LYS A 328 25.89 -24.54 -6.93
C LYS A 328 25.44 -24.37 -8.37
N VAL A 329 24.62 -23.36 -8.67
CA VAL A 329 24.03 -23.14 -9.99
C VAL A 329 24.28 -21.73 -10.47
N LYS A 330 25.11 -21.58 -11.51
CA LYS A 330 25.37 -20.28 -12.14
C LYS A 330 24.25 -19.94 -13.13
N SER A 331 23.70 -18.72 -13.06
CA SER A 331 22.77 -18.20 -14.06
C SER A 331 23.47 -17.23 -15.02
N GLU A 332 22.88 -17.01 -16.20
CA GLU A 332 23.43 -16.10 -17.23
C GLU A 332 23.27 -14.59 -16.87
N LYS A 333 22.59 -14.24 -15.77
CA LYS A 333 22.28 -12.84 -15.43
C LYS A 333 23.46 -12.08 -14.78
N SER A 334 23.84 -12.46 -13.57
CA SER A 334 25.05 -11.98 -12.88
C SER A 334 25.43 -12.96 -11.76
N ILE A 335 26.69 -12.92 -11.31
CA ILE A 335 27.16 -13.75 -10.19
C ILE A 335 26.42 -13.40 -8.89
N VAL A 336 26.19 -12.11 -8.65
CA VAL A 336 25.49 -11.60 -7.45
C VAL A 336 24.04 -12.05 -7.46
N PHE A 337 23.33 -11.85 -8.58
CA PHE A 337 21.94 -12.28 -8.68
C PHE A 337 21.81 -13.79 -8.48
N SER A 338 22.75 -14.58 -9.01
CA SER A 338 22.74 -16.03 -8.86
C SER A 338 22.92 -16.45 -7.40
N PHE A 339 23.86 -15.82 -6.69
CA PHE A 339 24.15 -16.08 -5.28
C PHE A 339 22.94 -15.80 -4.39
N TYR A 340 22.39 -14.60 -4.48
CA TYR A 340 21.20 -14.24 -3.71
C TYR A 340 19.98 -15.07 -4.12
N SER A 341 19.80 -15.39 -5.41
CA SER A 341 18.71 -16.27 -5.85
C SER A 341 18.82 -17.68 -5.25
N GLU A 342 20.03 -18.23 -5.15
CA GLU A 342 20.27 -19.53 -4.50
C GLU A 342 19.89 -19.49 -3.02
N ILE A 343 20.30 -18.45 -2.28
CA ILE A 343 19.90 -18.24 -0.88
C ILE A 343 18.37 -18.21 -0.75
N HIS A 344 17.68 -17.45 -1.60
CA HIS A 344 16.22 -17.40 -1.58
C HIS A 344 15.59 -18.78 -1.80
N LYS A 345 16.09 -19.56 -2.78
CA LYS A 345 15.61 -20.92 -3.06
C LYS A 345 15.83 -21.86 -1.88
N LEU A 346 16.99 -21.79 -1.23
CA LEU A 346 17.29 -22.54 -0.01
C LEU A 346 16.33 -22.17 1.15
N LYS A 347 16.03 -20.88 1.34
CA LYS A 347 15.05 -20.41 2.34
C LYS A 347 13.64 -20.92 2.06
N VAL A 348 13.20 -20.91 0.79
CA VAL A 348 11.89 -21.44 0.38
C VAL A 348 11.84 -22.95 0.59
N ALA A 349 12.87 -23.68 0.16
CA ALA A 349 12.97 -25.13 0.37
C ALA A 349 12.99 -25.53 1.85
N ARG A 350 13.55 -24.68 2.73
CA ARG A 350 13.50 -24.86 4.20
C ARG A 350 12.08 -24.69 4.77
N LYS A 351 11.31 -23.72 4.25
CA LYS A 351 9.95 -23.38 4.75
C LYS A 351 8.89 -24.38 4.30
N PHE A 352 8.94 -24.84 3.05
CA PHE A 352 7.97 -25.79 2.51
C PHE A 352 8.44 -27.23 2.75
N TYR A 353 7.75 -27.95 3.64
CA TYR A 353 7.97 -29.39 3.79
C TYR A 353 7.68 -30.08 2.45
N TYR A 354 8.48 -31.10 2.17
CA TYR A 354 8.62 -31.88 0.93
C TYR A 354 7.32 -32.61 0.50
N ASP A 355 6.24 -31.86 0.24
CA ASP A 355 4.96 -32.38 -0.27
C ASP A 355 5.06 -32.62 -1.80
N PRO A 356 4.53 -33.76 -2.31
CA PRO A 356 4.53 -34.09 -3.74
C PRO A 356 3.97 -33.00 -4.65
N TYR A 357 2.95 -32.24 -4.20
CA TYR A 357 2.32 -31.18 -4.99
C TYR A 357 3.26 -30.00 -5.23
N SER A 358 4.12 -29.68 -4.26
CA SER A 358 5.13 -28.63 -4.37
C SER A 358 6.23 -28.95 -5.41
N ARG A 359 6.51 -30.23 -5.67
CA ARG A 359 7.50 -30.66 -6.68
C ARG A 359 7.03 -30.48 -8.12
N GLU A 360 5.73 -30.61 -8.38
CA GLU A 360 5.17 -30.46 -9.72
C GLU A 360 5.15 -29.00 -10.19
N ASN A 361 4.93 -28.08 -9.24
CA ASN A 361 4.73 -26.65 -9.52
C ASN A 361 6.01 -25.81 -9.46
N SER A 362 7.10 -26.29 -8.82
CA SER A 362 8.34 -25.53 -8.65
C SER A 362 9.57 -26.30 -9.14
N LYS A 363 9.67 -26.47 -10.46
CA LYS A 363 10.73 -27.25 -11.12
C LYS A 363 12.15 -26.73 -10.86
N ASP A 364 12.29 -25.42 -10.65
CA ASP A 364 13.53 -24.72 -10.35
C ASP A 364 14.03 -24.93 -8.90
N LEU A 365 13.16 -25.42 -8.01
CA LEU A 365 13.51 -25.79 -6.64
C LEU A 365 13.89 -27.26 -6.47
N LYS A 366 13.78 -28.08 -7.53
CA LYS A 366 13.93 -29.53 -7.48
C LYS A 366 15.23 -30.00 -6.81
N GLU A 367 16.35 -29.34 -7.12
CA GLU A 367 17.66 -29.69 -6.56
C GLU A 367 17.75 -29.39 -5.07
N TYR A 368 17.17 -28.26 -4.64
CA TYR A 368 17.15 -27.82 -3.24
C TYR A 368 16.19 -28.66 -2.39
N PHE A 369 15.04 -29.05 -2.94
CA PHE A 369 14.11 -29.93 -2.25
C PHE A 369 14.75 -31.30 -1.94
N ASN A 370 15.70 -31.78 -2.75
CA ASN A 370 16.39 -33.05 -2.50
C ASN A 370 17.48 -32.97 -1.40
N MET A 371 17.79 -31.77 -0.90
CA MET A 371 18.77 -31.60 0.18
C MET A 371 18.14 -31.92 1.54
N SER A 372 18.94 -32.48 2.46
CA SER A 372 18.51 -32.61 3.86
C SER A 372 18.41 -31.23 4.52
N ILE A 373 17.55 -31.10 5.53
CA ILE A 373 17.41 -29.85 6.30
C ILE A 373 18.75 -29.39 6.90
N GLU A 374 19.58 -30.33 7.36
CA GLU A 374 20.93 -30.08 7.88
C GLU A 374 21.85 -29.53 6.80
N SER A 375 21.78 -30.08 5.57
CA SER A 375 22.56 -29.58 4.45
C SER A 375 22.09 -28.20 4.00
N ILE A 376 20.79 -27.93 4.01
CA ILE A 376 20.23 -26.61 3.69
C ILE A 376 20.70 -25.58 4.70
N ASN A 377 20.58 -25.87 6.00
CA ASN A 377 21.01 -24.96 7.07
C ASN A 377 22.52 -24.68 6.98
N LYS A 378 23.35 -25.72 6.77
CA LYS A 378 24.80 -25.54 6.62
C LYS A 378 25.17 -24.65 5.43
N THR A 379 24.53 -24.84 4.27
CA THR A 379 24.78 -23.97 3.10
C THR A 379 24.36 -22.53 3.40
N LEU A 380 23.18 -22.33 4.00
CA LEU A 380 22.71 -20.99 4.39
C LEU A 380 23.64 -20.30 5.39
N GLU A 381 24.15 -21.02 6.41
CA GLU A 381 25.14 -20.49 7.36
C GLU A 381 26.42 -20.00 6.66
N GLN A 382 26.92 -20.76 5.68
CA GLN A 382 28.10 -20.37 4.90
C GLN A 382 27.83 -19.14 4.03
N ASP A 383 26.69 -19.11 3.33
CA ASP A 383 26.31 -17.99 2.48
C ASP A 383 26.09 -16.71 3.28
N PHE A 384 25.46 -16.80 4.46
CA PHE A 384 25.27 -15.65 5.34
C PHE A 384 26.60 -15.13 5.92
N ALA A 385 27.59 -15.99 6.17
CA ALA A 385 28.92 -15.53 6.56
C ALA A 385 29.59 -14.70 5.46
N ILE A 386 29.43 -15.09 4.19
CA ILE A 386 29.91 -14.29 3.05
C ILE A 386 29.16 -12.94 3.00
N ILE A 387 27.84 -12.93 3.21
CA ILE A 387 27.07 -11.67 3.26
C ILE A 387 27.56 -10.77 4.40
N ASP A 388 27.85 -11.33 5.59
CA ASP A 388 28.37 -10.57 6.73
C ASP A 388 29.73 -9.91 6.41
N GLU A 389 30.55 -10.53 5.56
CA GLU A 389 31.82 -9.97 5.09
C GLU A 389 31.65 -8.95 3.95
N ILE A 390 30.59 -9.07 3.15
CA ILE A 390 30.19 -8.08 2.14
C ILE A 390 29.66 -6.82 2.82
N VAL A 391 28.71 -6.96 3.75
CA VAL A 391 27.98 -5.86 4.40
C VAL A 391 28.75 -5.38 5.63
N THR A 392 29.89 -4.72 5.39
CA THR A 392 30.74 -4.16 6.45
C THR A 392 30.86 -2.66 6.34
N LYS A 393 31.10 -1.99 7.48
CA LYS A 393 31.40 -0.55 7.53
C LYS A 393 32.62 -0.17 6.67
N GLU A 394 33.56 -1.09 6.45
CA GLU A 394 34.70 -0.87 5.56
C GLU A 394 34.25 -0.82 4.09
N ASN A 395 33.44 -1.78 3.65
CA ASN A 395 32.97 -1.84 2.27
C ASN A 395 31.96 -0.73 1.93
N ILE A 396 31.11 -0.34 2.88
CA ILE A 396 30.23 0.83 2.75
C ILE A 396 31.09 2.08 2.47
N LYS A 397 32.12 2.33 3.28
CA LYS A 397 33.03 3.48 3.09
C LYS A 397 33.77 3.46 1.76
N LYS A 398 34.16 2.28 1.25
CA LYS A 398 34.78 2.14 -0.07
C LYS A 398 33.84 2.64 -1.17
N LEU A 399 32.58 2.22 -1.11
CA LEU A 399 31.57 2.58 -2.09
C LEU A 399 31.19 4.07 -1.98
N GLU A 400 31.02 4.60 -0.76
CA GLU A 400 30.81 6.03 -0.52
C GLU A 400 31.97 6.88 -1.07
N SER A 401 33.21 6.46 -0.84
CA SER A 401 34.41 7.16 -1.35
C SER A 401 34.48 7.16 -2.87
N TYR A 402 34.02 6.08 -3.51
CA TYR A 402 33.90 6.02 -4.96
C TYR A 402 32.80 6.96 -5.45
N ALA A 403 31.61 6.90 -4.86
CA ALA A 403 30.47 7.74 -5.23
C ALA A 403 30.79 9.23 -5.08
N GLU A 404 31.49 9.64 -4.01
CA GLU A 404 31.84 11.04 -3.80
C GLU A 404 32.67 11.63 -4.95
N LYS A 405 33.49 10.78 -5.59
CA LYS A 405 34.38 11.18 -6.67
C LYS A 405 33.75 11.09 -8.06
N TYR A 406 32.79 10.18 -8.26
CA TYR A 406 32.34 9.78 -9.60
C TYR A 406 30.84 9.89 -9.84
N PHE A 407 30.02 10.01 -8.79
CA PHE A 407 28.56 10.08 -8.92
C PHE A 407 28.06 11.52 -8.89
N ASP A 408 26.97 11.77 -9.60
CA ASP A 408 26.16 12.98 -9.42
C ASP A 408 25.30 12.91 -8.14
N GLU A 409 24.62 14.01 -7.81
CA GLU A 409 23.83 14.11 -6.56
C GLU A 409 22.69 13.09 -6.51
N ASP A 410 21.99 12.84 -7.62
CA ASP A 410 20.88 11.90 -7.69
C ASP A 410 21.39 10.45 -7.46
N GLN A 411 22.51 10.10 -8.09
CA GLN A 411 23.17 8.80 -7.90
C GLN A 411 23.69 8.59 -6.47
N LYS A 412 24.17 9.66 -5.81
CA LYS A 412 24.58 9.61 -4.41
C LYS A 412 23.38 9.38 -3.49
N GLU A 413 22.27 10.06 -3.74
CA GLU A 413 21.02 9.87 -2.98
C GLU A 413 20.51 8.43 -3.10
N ASP A 414 20.51 7.87 -4.31
CA ASP A 414 20.14 6.47 -4.55
C ASP A 414 21.05 5.48 -3.79
N LEU A 415 22.36 5.73 -3.77
CA LEU A 415 23.31 4.90 -3.02
C LEU A 415 23.06 4.98 -1.50
N LEU A 416 22.86 6.17 -0.95
CA LEU A 416 22.58 6.37 0.47
C LEU A 416 21.29 5.66 0.87
N ASN A 417 20.24 5.74 0.05
CA ASN A 417 18.99 5.00 0.26
C ASN A 417 19.19 3.48 0.30
N VAL A 418 20.13 2.93 -0.48
CA VAL A 418 20.48 1.51 -0.42
C VAL A 418 21.27 1.18 0.85
N ILE A 419 22.24 2.02 1.23
CA ILE A 419 23.08 1.86 2.43
C ILE A 419 22.23 1.90 3.71
N ASP A 420 21.33 2.87 3.84
CA ASP A 420 20.47 3.03 5.01
C ASP A 420 19.60 1.79 5.25
N LYS A 421 19.13 1.15 4.17
CA LYS A 421 18.30 -0.06 4.26
C LYS A 421 19.08 -1.32 4.63
N ILE A 422 20.36 -1.42 4.29
CA ILE A 422 21.20 -2.59 4.63
C ILE A 422 21.83 -2.49 6.03
N ASP A 423 22.05 -1.27 6.55
CA ASP A 423 22.59 -1.05 7.91
C ASP A 423 21.49 -1.16 8.99
N ASP A 424 20.22 -1.27 8.59
CA ASP A 424 19.11 -1.55 9.49
C ASP A 424 19.25 -2.97 10.08
N LYS A 425 19.66 -3.01 11.34
CA LYS A 425 19.88 -4.24 12.09
C LYS A 425 18.62 -5.09 12.22
N GLU A 426 17.45 -4.48 12.38
CA GLU A 426 16.19 -5.23 12.52
C GLU A 426 15.84 -5.90 11.19
N LEU A 427 15.96 -5.19 10.08
CA LEU A 427 15.75 -5.76 8.75
C LEU A 427 16.76 -6.88 8.46
N TYR A 428 18.03 -6.67 8.83
CA TYR A 428 19.07 -7.67 8.65
C TYR A 428 18.81 -8.94 9.48
N GLU A 429 18.36 -8.80 10.73
CA GLU A 429 17.93 -9.92 11.59
C GLU A 429 16.72 -10.67 11.01
N ILE A 430 15.73 -9.96 10.44
CA ILE A 430 14.57 -10.56 9.75
C ILE A 430 15.04 -11.36 8.52
N TYR A 431 15.96 -10.81 7.73
CA TYR A 431 16.48 -11.47 6.55
C TYR A 431 17.33 -12.71 6.86
N THR A 432 18.07 -12.67 7.98
CA THR A 432 18.98 -13.74 8.42
C THR A 432 18.35 -14.71 9.41
N HIS A 433 17.00 -14.85 9.43
CA HIS A 433 16.20 -15.69 10.36
C HIS A 433 16.41 -17.22 10.24
N ILE A 434 17.68 -17.61 10.25
CA ILE A 434 18.31 -18.92 10.16
C ILE A 434 19.53 -18.99 11.09
N ARG A 435 20.14 -17.86 11.48
CA ARG A 435 20.89 -17.77 12.74
C ARG A 435 19.97 -18.16 13.89
#